data_AF-A0A0U3NL48-F1
#
_entry.id   AF-A0A0U3NL48-F1
#
_cell.length_a   1.000
_cell.length_b   1.000
_cell.length_c   1.000
_cell.angle_alpha   90.00
_cell.angle_beta   90.00
_cell.angle_gamma   90.00
#
_symmetry.space_group_name_H-M   'P 1'
#
loop_
_entity.id
_entity.type
_entity.pdbx_description
1 polymer ?
#
loop_
_entity_poly.entity_id
_entity_poly.type
_entity_poly.pdbx_seq_one_letter_code
_entity_poly.pdbx_strand_id
1 'polypeptide(L)' 'MGVTVPTLLRLEAGDPTVSVGILASALWLLQRDAELGQLAAPEQDGGAIELDVREAIELGKSRAQASAEARLRRLQEGR' A
#
# COMPACT_ATOMS: atom_id res chain seq x y z
N MET A 1 7.44 5.78 34.23
CA MET A 1 7.08 5.10 32.98
C MET A 1 6.94 6.12 31.84
N GLY A 2 8.06 6.43 31.17
CA GLY A 2 8.19 6.25 29.72
C GLY A 2 7.60 7.20 28.68
N VAL A 3 6.78 8.22 28.97
CA VAL A 3 6.29 9.14 27.92
C VAL A 3 6.16 10.59 28.42
N THR A 4 6.37 11.55 27.53
CA THR A 4 6.28 12.99 27.86
C THR A 4 4.87 13.53 27.61
N VAL A 5 4.48 14.62 28.30
CA VAL A 5 3.19 15.31 28.07
C VAL A 5 2.98 15.70 26.59
N PRO A 6 3.98 16.22 25.86
CA PRO A 6 3.88 16.45 24.41
C PRO A 6 3.54 15.19 23.60
N THR A 7 4.05 14.02 24.01
CA THR A 7 3.75 12.74 23.37
C THR A 7 2.27 12.39 23.53
N LEU A 8 1.68 12.57 24.71
CA LEU A 8 0.26 12.32 24.95
C LEU A 8 -0.64 13.24 24.12
N LEU A 9 -0.31 14.53 24.03
CA LEU A 9 -1.10 15.47 23.23
C LEU A 9 -1.11 15.13 21.74
N ARG A 10 0.02 14.67 21.19
CA ARG A 10 0.10 14.22 19.79
C ARG A 10 -0.69 12.94 19.56
N LEU A 11 -0.71 12.02 20.53
CA LEU A 11 -1.53 10.81 20.48
C LEU A 11 -3.03 11.13 20.46
N GLU A 12 -3.50 11.98 21.38
CA GLU A 12 -4.90 12.43 21.46
C GLU A 12 -5.34 13.19 20.20
N ALA A 13 -4.41 13.89 19.55
CA ALA A 13 -4.63 14.57 18.27
C ALA A 13 -4.57 13.62 17.05
N GLY A 14 -4.29 12.33 17.25
CA GLY A 14 -4.25 11.32 16.20
C GLY A 14 -2.98 11.29 15.36
N ASP A 15 -1.85 11.80 15.86
CA ASP A 15 -0.57 11.76 15.13
C ASP A 15 -0.07 10.30 14.96
N PRO A 16 -0.09 9.75 13.74
CA PRO A 16 0.20 8.34 13.50
C PRO A 16 1.64 7.97 13.84
N THR A 17 2.56 8.94 13.81
CA THR A 17 3.99 8.74 14.13
C THR A 17 4.20 8.39 15.61
N VAL A 18 3.33 8.92 16.47
CA VAL A 18 3.35 8.68 17.92
C VAL A 18 2.53 7.44 18.27
N SER A 19 1.40 7.24 17.60
CA SER A 19 0.48 6.13 17.83
C SER A 19 1.10 4.75 17.60
N VAL A 20 1.91 4.58 16.54
CA VAL A 20 2.53 3.28 16.22
C VAL A 20 3.59 2.88 17.27
N GLY A 21 4.43 3.81 17.72
CA GLY A 21 5.46 3.52 18.72
C GLY A 21 4.87 3.15 20.09
N ILE A 22 3.79 3.82 20.49
CA ILE A 22 3.05 3.51 21.72
C ILE A 22 2.32 2.16 21.61
N LEU A 23 1.66 1.90 20.48
CA LEU A 23 1.00 0.62 20.23
C LEU A 23 2.01 -0.55 20.25
N ALA A 24 3.16 -0.40 19.60
CA ALA A 24 4.21 -1.42 19.61
C ALA A 24 4.76 -1.67 21.02
N SER A 25 4.97 -0.61 21.80
CA SER A 25 5.42 -0.71 23.19
C SER A 25 4.39 -1.42 24.08
N ALA A 26 3.10 -1.14 23.89
CA ALA A 26 2.02 -1.81 24.61
C ALA A 26 1.94 -3.30 24.25
N LEU A 27 2.04 -3.66 22.97
CA LEU A 27 2.04 -5.05 22.52
C LEU A 27 3.25 -5.84 23.08
N TRP A 28 4.42 -5.20 23.18
CA TRP A 28 5.60 -5.80 23.81
C TRP A 28 5.39 -6.10 25.30
N LEU A 29 4.80 -5.16 26.05
CA LEU A 29 4.45 -5.40 27.47
C LEU A 29 3.41 -6.51 27.65
N LEU A 30 2.54 -6.71 26.66
CA LEU A 30 1.51 -7.76 26.65
C LEU A 30 1.99 -9.10 26.07
N GLN A 31 3.28 -9.22 25.69
CA GLN A 31 3.86 -10.37 24.99
C GLN A 31 3.10 -10.76 23.70
N ARG A 32 2.55 -9.77 22.99
CA ARG A 32 1.88 -9.92 21.68
C ARG A 32 2.67 -9.28 20.54
N ASP A 33 3.96 -9.03 20.74
CA ASP A 33 4.85 -8.41 19.76
C ASP A 33 5.02 -9.24 18.49
N ALA A 34 4.87 -10.57 18.56
CA ALA A 34 4.88 -11.45 17.39
C ALA A 34 3.75 -11.15 16.38
N GLU A 35 2.66 -10.50 16.79
CA GLU A 35 1.54 -10.13 15.92
C GLU A 35 1.82 -8.87 15.10
N LEU A 36 2.76 -8.01 15.54
CA LEU A 36 3.14 -6.80 14.81
C LEU A 36 3.66 -7.12 13.41
N GLY A 37 4.39 -8.23 13.25
CA GLY A 37 4.91 -8.65 11.95
C GLY A 37 3.81 -9.01 10.94
N GLN A 38 2.61 -9.34 11.42
CA GLN A 38 1.47 -9.68 10.55
C GLN A 38 0.70 -8.44 10.09
N LEU A 39 0.79 -7.32 10.83
CA LEU A 39 0.01 -6.11 10.57
C LEU A 39 0.33 -5.48 9.20
N ALA A 40 1.53 -5.71 8.67
CA ALA A 40 1.96 -5.25 7.36
C ALA A 40 2.43 -6.41 6.46
N ALA A 41 1.97 -7.63 6.72
CA ALA A 41 2.28 -8.77 5.87
C ALA A 41 1.72 -8.54 4.46
N PRO A 42 2.55 -8.54 3.40
CA PRO A 42 2.10 -8.25 2.04
C PRO A 42 0.94 -9.14 1.58
N GLU A 43 0.90 -10.40 2.03
CA GLU A 43 -0.16 -11.36 1.69
C GLU A 43 -1.52 -10.99 2.29
N GLN A 44 -1.54 -10.13 3.30
CA GLN A 44 -2.74 -9.64 3.99
C GLN A 44 -3.14 -8.23 3.54
N ASP A 45 -2.30 -7.56 2.74
CA ASP A 45 -2.58 -6.24 2.17
C ASP A 45 -3.37 -6.36 0.85
N GLY A 46 -4.66 -6.66 0.98
CA GLY A 46 -5.56 -6.74 -0.17
C GLY A 46 -5.68 -5.42 -0.95
N GLY A 47 -5.48 -4.28 -0.29
CA GLY A 47 -5.54 -2.96 -0.93
C GLY A 47 -4.38 -2.76 -1.90
N ALA A 48 -3.17 -3.13 -1.52
CA ALA A 48 -2.01 -3.13 -2.41
C ALA A 48 -2.22 -4.06 -3.61
N ILE A 49 -2.73 -5.28 -3.38
CA ILE A 49 -3.01 -6.24 -4.46
C ILE A 49 -4.04 -5.68 -5.45
N GLU A 50 -5.12 -5.05 -4.95
CA GLU A 50 -6.11 -4.42 -5.81
C GLU A 50 -5.53 -3.30 -6.68
N LEU A 51 -4.61 -2.50 -6.13
CA LEU A 51 -3.93 -1.43 -6.87
C LEU A 51 -3.07 -2.02 -8.01
N ASP A 52 -2.27 -3.04 -7.70
CA ASP A 52 -1.43 -3.72 -8.69
C ASP A 52 -2.26 -4.34 -9.82
N VAL A 53 -3.40 -4.96 -9.48
CA VAL A 53 -4.33 -5.52 -10.47
C VAL A 53 -4.91 -4.43 -11.37
N ARG A 54 -5.31 -3.28 -10.81
CA ARG A 54 -5.82 -2.15 -11.60
C ARG A 54 -4.75 -1.61 -12.54
N GLU A 55 -3.52 -1.45 -12.06
CA GLU A 55 -2.39 -1.01 -12.88
C GLU A 55 -2.13 -1.98 -14.05
N ALA A 56 -2.09 -3.29 -13.77
CA ALA A 56 -1.89 -4.32 -14.79
C ALA A 56 -2.99 -4.31 -15.87
N ILE A 57 -4.24 -4.09 -15.47
CA ILE A 57 -5.38 -3.99 -16.40
C ILE A 57 -5.22 -2.78 -17.32
N GLU A 58 -4.90 -1.60 -16.78
CA GLU A 58 -4.73 -0.39 -17.58
C GLU A 58 -3.54 -0.51 -18.54
N LEU A 59 -2.43 -1.09 -18.09
CA LEU A 59 -1.29 -1.39 -18.94
C LEU A 59 -1.66 -2.34 -20.09
N GLY A 60 -2.48 -3.36 -19.81
CA GLY A 60 -2.99 -4.29 -20.82
C GLY A 60 -3.84 -3.60 -21.89
N LYS A 61 -4.75 -2.72 -21.47
CA LYS A 61 -5.59 -1.92 -22.39
C LYS A 61 -4.75 -1.02 -23.29
N SER A 62 -3.79 -0.30 -22.71
CA SER A 62 -2.88 0.57 -23.45
C SER A 62 -2.09 -0.20 -24.52
N ARG A 63 -1.53 -1.36 -24.16
CA ARG A 63 -0.79 -2.23 -25.09
C ARG A 63 -1.66 -2.77 -26.22
N ALA A 64 -2.90 -3.13 -25.93
CA ALA A 64 -3.85 -3.61 -26.93
C ALA A 64 -4.20 -2.51 -27.95
N GLN A 65 -4.44 -1.29 -27.48
CA GLN A 65 -4.70 -0.13 -28.34
C GLN A 65 -3.50 0.17 -29.25
N ALA A 66 -2.30 0.28 -28.68
CA ALA A 66 -1.08 0.52 -29.44
C ALA A 66 -0.83 -0.55 -30.52
N SER A 67 -1.11 -1.82 -30.20
CA SER A 67 -0.98 -2.93 -31.15
C SER A 67 -2.01 -2.85 -32.28
N ALA A 68 -3.25 -2.47 -31.97
CA ALA A 68 -4.31 -2.27 -32.96
C ALA A 68 -3.99 -1.11 -33.92
N GLU A 69 -3.52 0.02 -33.38
CA GLU A 69 -3.08 1.17 -34.16
C GLU A 69 -1.91 0.82 -35.09
N ALA A 70 -0.90 0.12 -34.58
CA ALA A 70 0.22 -0.34 -35.39
C ALA A 70 -0.22 -1.28 -36.53
N ARG A 71 -1.24 -2.12 -36.29
CA ARG A 71 -1.81 -2.98 -37.34
C ARG A 71 -2.54 -2.17 -38.41
N LEU A 72 -3.33 -1.16 -38.02
CA LEU A 72 -4.04 -0.29 -38.94
C LEU A 72 -3.09 0.52 -39.82
N ARG A 73 -2.01 1.08 -39.25
CA ARG A 73 -0.99 1.81 -40.02
C ARG A 73 -0.34 0.93 -41.09
N ARG A 74 0.05 -0.30 -40.74
CA ARG A 74 0.63 -1.25 -41.72
C ARG A 74 -0.31 -1.56 -42.89
N LEU A 75 -1.62 -1.63 -42.63
CA LEU A 75 -2.61 -1.84 -43.70
C LEU A 75 -2.79 -0.61 -44.59
N GLN A 76 -2.58 0.59 -44.05
CA GLN A 76 -2.64 1.84 -44.80
C GLN A 76 -1.39 2.08 -45.64
N GLU A 77 -0.21 1.71 -45.14
CA GLU A 77 1.09 1.89 -45.81
C GLU A 77 1.32 0.86 -46.93
N GLY A 78 0.67 -0.30 -46.88
CA GLY A 78 0.76 -1.34 -47.90
C GLY A 78 -0.15 -1.17 -49.12
N ARG A 79 -0.75 0.02 -49.30
CA ARG A 79 -1.73 0.35 -50.36
C ARG A 79 -1.27 1.55 -51.17
#